data_AF-A0A1G5YSD1-F1
#
_entry.id   AF-A0A1G5YSD1-F1
#
_cell.length_a   1.000
_cell.length_b   1.000
_cell.length_c   1.000
_cell.angle_alpha   90.00
_cell.angle_beta   90.00
_cell.angle_gamma   90.00
#
_symmetry.space_group_name_H-M   'P 1'
#
loop_
_entity.id
_entity.type
_entity.pdbx_description
1 polymer ?
#
loop_
_entity_poly.entity_id
_entity_poly.type
_entity_poly.pdbx_seq_one_letter_code
_entity_poly.pdbx_strand_id
1 'polypeptide(L)'
;MLAVVLVLAGCATPQRGQQAAPVAISQDTWRQVDQQLIAASKSAVEQAALYARGSMEHWRTLVYERTEVEFIPWFSSYWTQEWLAVKVSWYAASAEGETDSSARRLAVYLQEQYREKVLEPVAVEIDPEAIRANAIGYYLRQLDQQVQVIALRHRIPSELMNRRLHGTRPSASARQRRVTLRCTRWSTPNR
;
A
#
# COMPACT_ATOMS: atom_id res chain seq x y z
N MET A 1 60.80 -6.50 62.97
CA MET A 1 60.53 -5.80 61.71
C MET A 1 59.78 -6.73 60.77
N LEU A 2 58.49 -6.48 60.51
CA LEU A 2 57.78 -6.57 59.22
C LEU A 2 56.28 -6.40 59.51
N ALA A 3 55.75 -5.24 59.14
CA ALA A 3 54.34 -4.87 59.27
C ALA A 3 53.60 -5.23 57.98
N VAL A 4 52.45 -5.87 58.15
CA VAL A 4 51.44 -6.13 57.12
C VAL A 4 50.73 -4.81 56.77
N VAL A 5 50.59 -4.50 55.48
CA VAL A 5 49.63 -3.49 55.00
C VAL A 5 48.88 -4.05 53.79
N LEU A 6 47.58 -4.31 54.00
CA LEU A 6 46.60 -4.61 52.97
C LEU A 6 46.37 -3.36 52.09
N VAL A 7 46.42 -3.54 50.78
CA VAL A 7 46.02 -2.52 49.80
C VAL A 7 44.55 -2.75 49.43
N LEU A 8 43.70 -1.85 49.88
CA LEU A 8 42.33 -1.66 49.39
C LEU A 8 42.36 -0.56 48.32
N ALA A 9 42.34 -0.93 47.04
CA ALA A 9 42.11 0.00 45.94
C ALA A 9 40.66 -0.15 45.48
N GLY A 10 39.84 0.85 45.80
CA GLY A 10 38.41 0.89 45.55
C GLY A 10 38.04 0.95 44.08
N CYS A 11 36.86 0.40 43.77
CA CYS A 11 36.19 0.49 42.49
C CYS A 11 35.93 1.97 42.12
N ALA A 12 36.75 2.51 41.22
CA ALA A 12 36.46 3.75 40.51
C ALA A 12 35.37 3.47 39.47
N THR A 13 34.10 3.47 39.91
CA THR A 13 32.97 3.54 38.98
C THR A 13 33.02 4.89 38.27
N PRO A 14 33.15 4.95 36.94
CA PRO A 14 33.09 6.22 36.24
C PRO A 14 31.71 6.83 36.45
N GLN A 15 31.70 8.09 36.90
CA GLN A 15 30.53 8.95 37.03
C GLN A 15 29.75 8.87 35.72
N ARG A 16 28.66 8.09 35.73
CA ARG A 16 27.75 7.95 34.60
C ARG A 16 27.20 9.35 34.36
N GLY A 17 27.64 9.98 33.26
CA GLY A 17 27.35 11.37 32.94
C GLY A 17 25.87 11.66 33.15
N GLN A 18 25.58 12.81 33.77
CA GLN A 18 24.22 13.31 33.96
C GLN A 18 23.42 13.12 32.67
N GLN A 19 22.60 12.07 32.66
CA GLN A 19 21.61 11.86 31.63
C GLN A 19 20.66 13.04 31.74
N ALA A 20 20.63 13.86 30.69
CA ALA A 20 19.68 14.97 30.58
C ALA A 20 18.31 14.46 31.01
N ALA A 21 17.70 15.15 31.99
CA ALA A 21 16.43 14.73 32.56
C ALA A 21 15.45 14.40 31.42
N PRO A 22 14.78 13.24 31.44
CA PRO A 22 13.88 12.85 30.37
C PRO A 22 12.83 13.95 30.22
N VAL A 23 12.74 14.53 29.02
CA VAL A 23 11.69 15.50 28.68
C VAL A 23 10.35 14.80 28.86
N ALA A 24 9.71 15.06 30.00
CA ALA A 24 8.45 14.43 30.37
C ALA A 24 7.30 15.18 29.69
N ILE A 25 6.84 14.65 28.57
CA ILE A 25 5.65 15.16 27.88
C ILE A 25 4.39 14.65 28.61
N SER A 26 3.45 15.55 28.87
CA SER A 26 2.20 15.22 29.55
C SER A 26 1.35 14.22 28.74
N GLN A 27 0.54 13.42 29.43
CA GLN A 27 -0.39 12.49 28.76
C GLN A 27 -1.43 13.23 27.90
N ASP A 28 -1.86 14.42 28.33
CA ASP A 28 -2.83 15.22 27.57
C ASP A 28 -2.22 15.72 26.25
N THR A 29 -0.96 16.16 26.27
CA THR A 29 -0.22 16.52 25.04
C THR A 29 -0.11 15.33 24.09
N TRP A 30 0.17 14.13 24.61
CA TRP A 30 0.21 12.93 23.77
C TRP A 30 -1.14 12.58 23.14
N ARG A 31 -2.25 12.71 23.88
CA ARG A 31 -3.59 12.49 23.30
C ARG A 31 -3.90 13.47 22.18
N GLN A 32 -3.50 14.73 22.33
CA GLN A 32 -3.66 15.75 21.28
C GLN A 32 -2.81 15.44 20.05
N VAL A 33 -1.55 15.02 20.24
CA VAL A 33 -0.66 14.59 19.15
C VAL A 33 -1.26 13.39 18.41
N ASP A 34 -1.71 12.36 19.13
CA ASP A 34 -2.29 11.17 18.50
C ASP A 34 -3.54 11.51 17.68
N GLN A 35 -4.41 12.42 18.17
CA GLN A 35 -5.55 12.92 17.41
C GLN A 35 -5.14 13.69 16.14
N GLN A 36 -4.11 14.53 16.24
CA GLN A 36 -3.57 15.27 15.10
C GLN A 36 -2.92 14.33 14.07
N LEU A 37 -2.22 13.28 14.51
CA LEU A 37 -1.65 12.26 13.63
C LEU A 37 -2.72 11.47 12.87
N ILE A 38 -3.83 11.13 13.53
CA ILE A 38 -4.96 10.47 12.86
C ILE A 38 -5.58 11.40 11.81
N ALA A 39 -5.79 12.69 12.15
CA ALA A 39 -6.30 13.67 11.20
C ALA A 39 -5.35 13.89 10.01
N ALA A 40 -4.05 13.98 10.29
CA ALA A 40 -3.00 14.12 9.28
C ALA A 40 -2.95 12.93 8.32
N SER A 41 -3.04 11.71 8.85
CA SER A 41 -3.10 10.48 8.07
C SER A 41 -4.33 10.45 7.16
N LYS A 42 -5.51 10.82 7.67
CA LYS A 42 -6.74 10.92 6.85
C LYS A 42 -6.58 11.92 5.71
N SER A 43 -6.07 13.12 6.01
CA SER A 43 -5.83 14.14 4.98
C SER A 43 -4.80 13.67 3.93
N ALA A 44 -3.73 12.98 4.35
CA ALA A 44 -2.75 12.41 3.43
C ALA A 44 -3.38 11.33 2.52
N VAL A 45 -4.27 10.49 3.04
CA VAL A 45 -5.04 9.51 2.24
C VAL A 45 -5.93 10.21 1.23
N GLU A 46 -6.64 11.26 1.63
CA GLU A 46 -7.51 12.03 0.73
C GLU A 46 -6.72 12.63 -0.44
N GLN A 47 -5.56 13.24 -0.18
CA GLN A 47 -4.70 13.80 -1.21
C GLN A 47 -4.13 12.73 -2.15
N ALA A 48 -3.62 11.62 -1.60
CA ALA A 48 -3.15 10.49 -2.41
C ALA A 48 -4.27 9.91 -3.28
N ALA A 49 -5.49 9.81 -2.74
CA ALA A 49 -6.65 9.35 -3.48
C ALA A 49 -7.11 10.32 -4.58
N LEU A 50 -6.95 11.63 -4.38
CA LEU A 50 -7.20 12.62 -5.43
C LEU A 50 -6.22 12.46 -6.59
N TYR A 51 -4.92 12.35 -6.28
CA TYR A 51 -3.90 12.06 -7.29
C TYR A 51 -4.19 10.76 -8.06
N ALA A 52 -4.45 9.67 -7.34
CA ALA A 52 -4.72 8.37 -7.95
C ALA A 52 -5.96 8.41 -8.84
N ARG A 53 -7.05 9.05 -8.39
CA ARG A 53 -8.28 9.20 -9.19
C ARG A 53 -8.04 10.00 -10.46
N GLY A 54 -7.39 11.16 -10.36
CA GLY A 54 -7.10 11.99 -11.53
C GLY A 54 -6.19 11.26 -12.54
N SER A 55 -5.18 10.53 -12.05
CA SER A 55 -4.27 9.77 -12.91
C SER A 55 -4.95 8.57 -13.56
N MET A 56 -5.79 7.84 -12.81
CA MET A 56 -6.57 6.72 -13.35
C MET A 56 -7.64 7.17 -14.36
N GLU A 57 -8.22 8.36 -14.16
CA GLU A 57 -9.13 8.96 -15.13
C GLU A 57 -8.40 9.25 -16.44
N HIS A 58 -7.21 9.86 -16.36
CA HIS A 58 -6.39 10.12 -17.54
C HIS A 58 -5.94 8.83 -18.25
N TRP A 59 -5.47 7.82 -17.50
CA TRP A 59 -5.17 6.50 -18.04
C TRP A 59 -6.39 5.91 -18.78
N ARG A 60 -7.58 5.99 -18.19
CA ARG A 60 -8.82 5.50 -18.80
C ARG A 60 -9.12 6.24 -20.11
N THR A 61 -8.95 7.55 -20.14
CA THR A 61 -9.12 8.34 -21.38
C THR A 61 -8.20 7.84 -22.49
N LEU A 62 -6.92 7.64 -22.20
CA LEU A 62 -5.95 7.13 -23.19
C LEU A 62 -6.31 5.72 -23.67
N VAL A 63 -6.73 4.84 -22.76
CA VAL A 63 -7.23 3.50 -23.13
C VAL A 63 -8.42 3.60 -24.08
N TYR A 64 -9.38 4.48 -23.81
CA TYR A 64 -10.55 4.65 -24.68
C TYR A 64 -10.18 5.24 -26.04
N GLU A 65 -9.39 6.31 -26.08
CA GLU A 65 -8.94 6.92 -27.33
C GLU A 65 -8.18 5.90 -28.19
N ARG A 66 -7.22 5.18 -27.60
CA ARG A 66 -6.45 4.14 -28.30
C ARG A 66 -7.34 2.98 -28.75
N THR A 67 -8.35 2.61 -27.97
CA THR A 67 -9.33 1.58 -28.36
C THR A 67 -10.11 2.00 -29.60
N GLU A 68 -10.60 3.24 -29.63
CA GLU A 68 -11.38 3.79 -30.74
C GLU A 68 -10.56 3.92 -32.02
N VAL A 69 -9.28 4.32 -31.93
CA VAL A 69 -8.46 4.59 -33.12
C VAL A 69 -7.65 3.40 -33.61
N GLU A 70 -7.32 2.43 -32.75
CA GLU A 70 -6.51 1.26 -33.13
C GLU A 70 -7.28 -0.04 -33.07
N PHE A 71 -7.91 -0.34 -31.92
CA PHE A 71 -8.45 -1.66 -31.66
C PHE A 71 -9.75 -1.90 -32.42
N ILE A 72 -10.72 -0.98 -32.33
CA ILE A 72 -12.01 -1.11 -33.00
C ILE A 72 -11.82 -1.19 -34.52
N PRO A 73 -11.09 -0.29 -35.20
CA PRO A 73 -10.88 -0.37 -36.64
C PRO A 73 -10.22 -1.67 -37.07
N TRP A 74 -9.21 -2.14 -36.32
CA TRP A 74 -8.59 -3.45 -36.57
C TRP A 74 -9.60 -4.60 -36.39
N PHE A 75 -10.34 -4.62 -35.27
CA PHE A 75 -11.28 -5.68 -34.93
C PHE A 75 -12.44 -5.75 -35.93
N SER A 76 -12.99 -4.60 -36.32
CA SER A 76 -14.09 -4.50 -37.27
C SER A 76 -13.66 -4.61 -38.73
N SER A 77 -12.35 -4.65 -39.02
CA SER A 77 -11.87 -4.76 -40.39
C SER A 77 -12.32 -6.09 -41.00
N TYR A 78 -12.69 -6.05 -42.29
CA TYR A 78 -13.10 -7.25 -43.03
C TYR A 78 -12.08 -8.38 -42.91
N TRP A 79 -10.79 -8.05 -43.02
CA TRP A 79 -9.72 -9.03 -42.95
C TRP A 79 -9.49 -9.63 -41.58
N THR A 80 -9.65 -8.87 -40.51
CA THR A 80 -9.64 -9.44 -39.17
C THR A 80 -10.85 -10.34 -38.95
N GLN A 81 -12.04 -9.96 -39.42
CA GLN A 81 -13.24 -10.78 -39.27
C GLN A 81 -13.11 -12.14 -39.97
N GLU A 82 -12.64 -12.15 -41.22
CA GLU A 82 -12.36 -13.39 -41.96
C GLU A 82 -11.32 -14.26 -41.24
N TRP A 83 -10.23 -13.66 -40.75
CA TRP A 83 -9.22 -14.38 -39.98
C TRP A 83 -9.76 -14.97 -38.67
N LEU A 84 -10.57 -14.21 -37.93
CA LEU A 84 -11.21 -14.67 -36.70
C LEU A 84 -12.16 -15.84 -36.98
N ALA A 85 -12.92 -15.79 -38.08
CA ALA A 85 -13.78 -16.89 -38.50
C ALA A 85 -12.97 -18.18 -38.73
N VAL A 86 -11.85 -18.10 -39.47
CA VAL A 86 -10.94 -19.23 -39.68
C VAL A 86 -10.41 -19.80 -38.35
N LYS A 87 -10.00 -18.94 -37.42
CA LYS A 87 -9.52 -19.37 -36.09
C LYS A 87 -10.59 -20.11 -35.29
N VAL A 88 -11.81 -19.60 -35.26
CA VAL A 88 -12.92 -20.24 -34.54
C VAL A 88 -13.22 -21.61 -35.13
N SER A 89 -13.27 -21.73 -36.45
CA SER A 89 -13.46 -23.02 -37.13
C SER A 89 -12.36 -24.02 -36.79
N TRP A 90 -11.09 -23.59 -36.78
CA TRP A 90 -9.97 -24.42 -36.35
C TRP A 90 -10.08 -24.84 -34.88
N TYR A 91 -10.40 -23.90 -33.99
CA TYR A 91 -10.56 -24.22 -32.57
C TYR A 91 -11.69 -25.20 -32.31
N ALA A 92 -12.83 -25.04 -32.99
CA ALA A 92 -13.96 -25.96 -32.91
C ALA A 92 -13.60 -27.37 -33.41
N ALA A 93 -12.84 -27.48 -34.51
CA ALA A 93 -12.36 -28.78 -35.01
C ALA A 93 -11.41 -29.46 -34.02
N SER A 94 -10.58 -28.68 -33.32
CA SER A 94 -9.60 -29.17 -32.33
C SER A 94 -10.13 -29.36 -30.90
N ALA A 95 -11.45 -29.18 -30.70
CA ALA A 95 -12.04 -29.08 -29.36
C ALA A 95 -12.24 -30.42 -28.63
N GLU A 96 -12.01 -31.57 -29.27
CA GLU A 96 -12.23 -32.93 -28.71
C GLU A 96 -13.56 -33.11 -27.95
N GLY A 97 -14.60 -32.35 -28.31
CA GLY A 97 -15.91 -32.40 -27.66
C GLY A 97 -16.07 -31.52 -26.41
N GLU A 98 -15.07 -30.70 -26.04
CA GLU A 98 -15.19 -29.72 -24.96
C GLU A 98 -16.02 -28.51 -25.43
N THR A 99 -17.23 -28.39 -24.90
CA THR A 99 -18.11 -27.22 -25.07
C THR A 99 -17.39 -25.94 -24.62
N ASP A 100 -17.55 -24.86 -25.39
CA ASP A 100 -16.97 -23.51 -25.14
C ASP A 100 -15.44 -23.36 -25.27
N SER A 101 -14.71 -24.43 -25.59
CA SER A 101 -13.24 -24.37 -25.75
C SER A 101 -12.80 -23.39 -26.85
N SER A 102 -13.55 -23.29 -27.95
CA SER A 102 -13.30 -22.36 -29.05
C SER A 102 -13.51 -20.90 -28.64
N ALA A 103 -14.61 -20.61 -27.93
CA ALA A 103 -14.92 -19.28 -27.43
C ALA A 103 -13.88 -18.81 -26.40
N ARG A 104 -13.45 -19.70 -25.49
CA ARG A 104 -12.42 -19.38 -24.49
C ARG A 104 -11.08 -19.07 -25.16
N ARG A 105 -10.65 -19.87 -26.13
CA ARG A 105 -9.41 -19.63 -26.90
C ARG A 105 -9.47 -18.34 -27.70
N LEU A 106 -10.63 -18.04 -28.29
CA LEU A 106 -10.85 -16.76 -28.98
C LEU A 106 -10.77 -15.58 -28.01
N ALA A 107 -11.39 -15.68 -26.83
CA ALA A 107 -11.35 -14.63 -25.82
C ALA A 107 -9.92 -14.32 -25.36
N VAL A 108 -9.11 -15.35 -25.12
CA VAL A 108 -7.67 -15.19 -24.80
C VAL A 108 -6.93 -14.49 -25.93
N TYR A 109 -7.19 -14.89 -27.19
CA TYR A 109 -6.57 -14.24 -28.34
C TYR A 109 -6.94 -12.75 -28.46
N LEU A 110 -8.22 -12.41 -28.29
CA LEU A 110 -8.68 -11.01 -28.34
C LEU A 110 -8.12 -10.19 -27.18
N GLN A 111 -8.02 -10.78 -25.99
CA GLN A 111 -7.40 -10.15 -24.83
C GLN A 111 -5.92 -9.83 -25.10
N GLU A 112 -5.19 -10.75 -25.73
CA GLU A 112 -3.79 -10.54 -26.14
C GLU A 112 -3.67 -9.38 -27.15
N GLN A 113 -4.51 -9.39 -28.19
CA GLN A 113 -4.51 -8.32 -29.18
C GLN A 113 -4.89 -6.97 -28.58
N TYR A 114 -5.82 -6.95 -27.62
CA TYR A 114 -6.15 -5.72 -26.88
C TYR A 114 -4.98 -5.26 -26.01
N ARG A 115 -4.26 -6.18 -25.35
CA ARG A 115 -3.06 -5.86 -24.58
C ARG A 115 -1.99 -5.21 -25.46
N GLU A 116 -1.59 -5.88 -26.55
CA GLU A 116 -0.53 -5.42 -27.45
C GLU A 116 -0.88 -4.08 -28.13
N LYS A 117 -2.14 -3.88 -28.52
CA LYS A 117 -2.56 -2.70 -29.29
C LYS A 117 -2.95 -1.50 -28.43
N VAL A 118 -3.49 -1.75 -27.24
CA VAL A 118 -4.06 -0.71 -26.37
C VAL A 118 -3.28 -0.59 -25.07
N LEU A 119 -3.20 -1.66 -24.28
CA LEU A 119 -2.69 -1.55 -22.91
C LEU A 119 -1.18 -1.31 -22.84
N GLU A 120 -0.38 -2.01 -23.64
CA GLU A 120 1.08 -1.85 -23.65
C GLU A 120 1.50 -0.46 -24.14
N PRO A 121 0.98 0.08 -25.26
CA PRO A 121 1.27 1.44 -25.66
C PRO A 121 0.85 2.48 -24.61
N VAL A 122 -0.34 2.34 -24.03
CA VAL A 122 -0.78 3.26 -22.97
C VAL A 122 0.10 3.15 -21.73
N ALA A 123 0.58 1.96 -21.37
CA ALA A 123 1.45 1.76 -20.22
C ALA A 123 2.83 2.44 -20.36
N VAL A 124 3.30 2.70 -21.59
CA VAL A 124 4.51 3.50 -21.83
C VAL A 124 4.29 4.96 -21.40
N GLU A 125 3.08 5.49 -21.60
CA GLU A 125 2.72 6.86 -21.21
C GLU A 125 2.33 6.93 -19.74
N ILE A 126 1.44 6.05 -19.31
CA ILE A 126 0.91 6.00 -17.94
C ILE A 126 0.56 4.58 -17.53
N ASP A 127 1.25 4.08 -16.52
CA ASP A 127 1.07 2.74 -15.97
C ASP A 127 0.25 2.79 -14.66
N PRO A 128 -0.85 2.03 -14.54
CA PRO A 128 -1.61 1.89 -13.30
C PRO A 128 -0.76 1.48 -12.08
N GLU A 129 0.26 0.65 -12.27
CA GLU A 129 1.13 0.23 -11.18
C GLU A 129 2.05 1.35 -10.72
N ALA A 130 2.58 2.15 -11.67
CA ALA A 130 3.28 3.39 -11.36
C ALA A 130 2.38 4.43 -10.67
N ILE A 131 1.12 4.61 -11.10
CA ILE A 131 0.15 5.48 -10.41
C ILE A 131 0.00 5.05 -8.95
N ARG A 132 -0.17 3.75 -8.70
CA ARG A 132 -0.30 3.19 -7.35
C ARG A 132 0.93 3.49 -6.50
N ALA A 133 2.12 3.22 -7.03
CA ALA A 133 3.38 3.49 -6.33
C ALA A 133 3.55 4.98 -6.01
N ASN A 134 3.22 5.86 -6.95
CA ASN A 134 3.27 7.30 -6.78
C ASN A 134 2.27 7.80 -5.73
N ALA A 135 1.04 7.27 -5.71
CA ALA A 135 0.03 7.61 -4.71
C ALA A 135 0.50 7.25 -3.29
N ILE A 136 1.12 6.09 -3.11
CA ILE A 136 1.75 5.70 -1.84
C ILE A 136 2.89 6.67 -1.49
N GLY A 137 3.71 7.04 -2.47
CA GLY A 137 4.76 8.04 -2.30
C GLY A 137 4.22 9.40 -1.83
N TYR A 138 3.12 9.88 -2.41
CA TYR A 138 2.45 11.10 -1.96
C TYR A 138 1.93 10.99 -0.53
N TYR A 139 1.26 9.88 -0.20
CA TYR A 139 0.80 9.62 1.16
C TYR A 139 1.95 9.69 2.18
N LEU A 140 3.06 9.00 1.90
CA LEU A 140 4.20 8.94 2.82
C LEU A 140 4.86 10.31 2.99
N ARG A 141 5.11 11.05 1.89
CA ARG A 141 5.68 12.39 1.95
C ARG A 141 4.80 13.36 2.73
N GLN A 142 3.49 13.35 2.44
CA GLN A 142 2.53 14.25 3.08
C GLN A 142 2.37 13.95 4.58
N LEU A 143 2.39 12.66 4.95
CA LEU A 143 2.33 12.27 6.35
C LEU A 143 3.61 12.65 7.09
N ASP A 144 4.79 12.38 6.51
CA ASP A 144 6.09 12.70 7.11
C ASP A 144 6.22 14.21 7.40
N GLN A 145 5.85 15.05 6.44
CA GLN A 145 5.82 16.50 6.62
C GLN A 145 4.89 16.92 7.77
N GLN A 146 3.69 16.34 7.85
CA GLN A 146 2.74 16.67 8.91
C GLN A 146 3.22 16.19 10.29
N VAL A 147 3.85 15.01 10.38
CA VAL A 147 4.46 14.49 11.61
C VAL A 147 5.52 15.48 12.13
N GLN A 148 6.39 15.98 11.25
CA GLN A 148 7.42 16.95 11.61
C GLN A 148 6.80 18.26 12.12
N VAL A 149 5.78 18.79 11.43
CA VAL A 149 5.06 20.00 11.85
C VAL A 149 4.38 19.82 13.21
N ILE A 150 3.75 18.67 13.45
CA ILE A 150 3.11 18.34 14.74
C ILE A 150 4.18 18.26 15.84
N ALA A 151 5.30 17.57 15.60
CA ALA A 151 6.39 17.45 16.56
C ALA A 151 6.96 18.82 16.96
N LEU A 152 7.22 19.68 15.97
CA LEU A 152 7.72 21.04 16.20
C LEU A 152 6.74 21.90 17.01
N ARG A 153 5.44 21.83 16.68
CA ARG A 153 4.39 22.59 17.38
C ARG A 153 4.32 22.26 18.87
N HIS A 154 4.48 20.98 19.22
CA HIS A 154 4.47 20.50 20.60
C HIS A 154 5.87 20.43 21.24
N ARG A 155 6.91 20.93 20.55
CA ARG A 155 8.32 20.90 20.98
C ARG A 155 8.81 19.50 21.37
N ILE A 156 8.34 18.49 20.64
CA ILE A 156 8.69 17.08 20.87
C ILE A 156 10.01 16.79 20.14
N PRO A 157 11.04 16.28 20.83
CA PRO A 157 12.25 15.82 20.17
C PRO A 157 11.92 14.71 19.15
N SER A 158 12.54 14.76 17.97
CA SER A 158 12.33 13.78 16.88
C SER A 158 12.47 12.34 17.35
N GLU A 159 13.47 12.04 18.18
CA GLU A 159 13.71 10.70 18.74
C GLU A 159 12.56 10.20 19.63
N LEU A 160 11.89 11.10 20.34
CA LEU A 160 10.74 10.74 21.18
C LEU A 160 9.49 10.53 20.32
N MET A 161 9.30 11.37 19.29
CA MET A 161 8.24 11.21 18.31
C MET A 161 8.38 9.89 17.53
N ASN A 162 9.58 9.59 17.03
CA ASN A 162 9.86 8.34 16.31
C ASN A 162 9.59 7.11 17.19
N ARG A 163 10.06 7.12 18.44
CA ARG A 163 9.74 6.05 19.40
C ARG A 163 8.23 5.89 19.62
N ARG A 164 7.47 6.98 19.70
CA ARG A 164 6.00 6.92 19.79
C ARG A 164 5.40 6.27 18.55
N LEU A 165 5.80 6.69 17.35
CA LEU A 165 5.29 6.16 16.07
C LEU A 165 5.61 4.68 15.87
N HIS A 166 6.77 4.21 16.33
CA HIS A 166 7.11 2.78 16.30
C HIS A 166 6.36 1.99 17.38
N GLY A 167 6.13 2.59 18.55
CA GLY A 167 5.40 1.97 19.67
C GLY A 167 3.89 1.89 19.47
N THR A 168 3.30 2.70 18.58
CA THR A 168 1.86 2.67 18.26
C THR A 168 1.48 1.61 17.22
N ARG A 169 2.42 0.75 16.78
CA ARG A 169 2.09 -0.45 15.99
C ARG A 169 1.09 -1.28 16.80
N PRO A 170 -0.11 -1.61 16.29
CA PRO A 170 -1.11 -2.33 17.07
C PRO A 170 -0.52 -3.64 17.57
N SER A 171 -0.45 -3.78 18.90
CA SER A 171 -0.02 -5.03 19.51
C SER A 171 -0.95 -6.15 19.04
N ALA A 172 -0.37 -7.28 18.64
CA ALA A 172 -1.11 -8.44 18.12
C ALA A 172 -2.27 -8.88 19.05
N SER A 173 -2.19 -8.57 20.34
CA SER A 173 -3.22 -8.86 21.35
C SER A 173 -4.56 -8.14 21.16
N ALA A 174 -4.60 -7.02 20.42
CA ALA A 174 -5.84 -6.33 20.07
C ALA A 174 -6.58 -7.00 18.90
N ARG A 175 -5.85 -7.72 18.03
CA ARG A 175 -6.44 -8.50 16.92
C ARG A 175 -7.03 -9.81 17.43
N GLN A 176 -6.38 -10.48 18.38
CA GLN A 176 -6.90 -11.72 18.97
C GLN A 176 -8.27 -11.51 19.63
N ARG A 177 -8.48 -10.46 20.44
CA ARG A 177 -9.75 -10.24 21.17
C ARG A 177 -10.97 -10.04 20.27
N ARG A 178 -10.78 -9.45 19.09
CA ARG A 178 -11.88 -9.21 18.15
C ARG A 178 -12.27 -10.48 17.37
N VAL A 179 -11.35 -11.43 17.23
CA VAL A 179 -11.60 -12.76 16.63
C VAL A 179 -12.25 -13.70 17.64
N THR A 180 -11.80 -13.74 18.90
CA THR A 180 -12.41 -14.61 19.93
C THR A 180 -13.86 -14.24 20.25
N LEU A 181 -14.20 -12.95 20.29
CA LEU A 181 -15.59 -12.50 20.49
C LEU A 181 -16.53 -12.86 19.32
N ARG A 182 -15.98 -13.14 18.13
CA ARG A 182 -16.77 -13.55 16.97
C ARG A 182 -17.00 -15.07 16.93
N CYS A 183 -16.07 -15.87 17.45
CA CYS A 183 -16.21 -17.33 17.51
C CYS A 183 -17.21 -17.79 18.59
N THR A 184 -17.30 -17.12 19.74
CA THR A 184 -18.27 -17.48 20.80
C THR A 184 -19.73 -17.17 20.45
N ARG A 185 -19.99 -16.36 19.41
CA ARG A 185 -21.36 -16.08 18.93
C ARG A 185 -21.91 -17.17 18.00
N TRP A 186 -21.07 -18.08 17.49
CA TRP A 186 -21.48 -19.13 16.54
C TRP A 186 -21.63 -20.53 17.16
N SER A 187 -21.36 -20.71 18.46
CA SER A 187 -21.39 -22.02 19.12
C SER A 187 -22.60 -22.26 20.04
N THR A 188 -23.69 -21.50 19.91
CA THR A 188 -24.97 -21.86 20.55
C THR A 188 -25.80 -22.69 19.56
N PRO A 189 -26.00 -24.00 19.78
CA PRO A 189 -26.97 -24.77 19.02
C PRO A 189 -28.35 -24.31 19.43
N ASN A 190 -29.15 -23.85 18.45
CA ASN A 190 -30.55 -23.56 18.67
C ASN A 190 -31.29 -24.89 18.89
N ARG A 191 -32.18 -24.91 19.89
CA ARG A 191 -33.13 -26.00 20.16
C ARG A 191 -34.02 -26.27 18.96
#